data_AF-A0A950AUP1-F1
#
_entry.id   AF-A0A950AUP1-F1
#
_cell.length_a   1.000
_cell.length_b   1.000
_cell.length_c   1.000
_cell.angle_alpha   90.00
_cell.angle_beta   90.00
_cell.angle_gamma   90.00
#
_symmetry.space_group_name_H-M   'P 1'
#
loop_
_entity.id
_entity.type
_entity.pdbx_description
1 polymer ?
#
loop_
_entity_poly.entity_id
_entity_poly.type
_entity_poly.pdbx_seq_one_letter_code
_entity_poly.pdbx_strand_id
1 'polypeptide(L)'
;ATEDGAEAAAYLTDHRVLDADAGALRSYRELVASQASRGQRHEVVIAVSVSARSKAVRAAGAGERGTCVSLIRELDQVAARLMSAELSVAGALGPAALRGLVHGGGSGPVATETHWDSYRVDDRWHATLWVSEWPRVPVGPDFLAPLLLETTAVRRVGVVMAPVPPAKATKAVEMARTHFLSDEELRARAGFLATARRQREHEGIVRRERDLADGHLEYQYSAYVTVSAPGRAELEAAVAEVSEAASRSRLELRRLYGQQDVAFTMTLPIGRGLR
;
A
#
# COMPACT_ATOMS: atom_id res chain seq x y z
N ALA A 1 -17.21 -9.59 21.85
CA ALA A 1 -16.09 -8.77 22.33
C ALA A 1 -16.36 -7.26 22.26
N THR A 2 -17.35 -6.79 21.48
CA THR A 2 -17.72 -5.36 21.40
C THR A 2 -18.64 -4.87 22.52
N GLU A 3 -19.29 -5.78 23.26
CA GLU A 3 -20.22 -5.44 24.35
C GLU A 3 -19.48 -4.99 25.63
N ASP A 4 -18.39 -5.67 25.99
CA ASP A 4 -17.68 -5.42 27.27
C ASP A 4 -17.19 -3.98 27.45
N GLY A 5 -16.73 -3.31 26.38
CA GLY A 5 -16.19 -1.95 26.47
C GLY A 5 -17.25 -0.86 26.62
N ALA A 6 -18.40 -1.03 25.97
CA ALA A 6 -19.54 -0.12 26.10
C ALA A 6 -20.23 -0.32 27.45
N GLU A 7 -20.31 -1.56 27.92
CA GLU A 7 -20.86 -1.93 29.22
C GLU A 7 -19.99 -1.41 30.37
N ALA A 8 -18.66 -1.48 30.24
CA ALA A 8 -17.73 -0.88 31.21
C ALA A 8 -17.83 0.65 31.27
N ALA A 9 -18.02 1.33 30.13
CA ALA A 9 -18.20 2.78 30.09
C ALA A 9 -19.55 3.23 30.69
N ALA A 10 -20.61 2.45 30.46
CA ALA A 10 -21.94 2.67 31.05
C ALA A 10 -21.92 2.43 32.57
N TYR A 11 -21.31 1.33 33.03
CA TYR A 11 -21.16 0.99 34.44
C TYR A 11 -20.43 2.08 35.24
N LEU A 12 -19.36 2.65 34.67
CA LEU A 12 -18.64 3.77 35.31
C LEU A 12 -19.46 5.06 35.40
N THR A 13 -20.42 5.25 34.50
CA THR A 13 -21.28 6.43 34.53
C THR A 13 -22.32 6.29 35.63
N ASP A 14 -22.78 5.06 35.86
CA ASP A 14 -23.86 4.69 36.78
C ASP A 14 -23.36 4.49 38.23
N HIS A 15 -22.14 3.99 38.45
CA HIS A 15 -21.61 3.59 39.77
C HIS A 15 -20.51 4.53 40.32
N ARG A 16 -20.60 5.85 40.06
CA ARG A 16 -19.58 6.83 40.47
C ARG A 16 -19.58 7.03 41.99
N VAL A 17 -18.61 6.44 42.69
CA VAL A 17 -18.42 6.61 44.15
C VAL A 17 -17.19 7.49 44.50
N LEU A 18 -16.35 7.82 43.52
CA LEU A 18 -15.12 8.57 43.78
C LEU A 18 -15.29 10.07 43.50
N ASP A 19 -14.86 10.89 44.45
CA ASP A 19 -14.64 12.31 44.26
C ASP A 19 -13.65 12.56 43.11
N ALA A 20 -13.91 13.65 42.39
CA ALA A 20 -13.29 14.01 41.11
C ALA A 20 -11.82 14.43 41.22
N ASP A 21 -10.94 13.59 41.78
CA ASP A 21 -9.50 13.81 41.68
C ASP A 21 -9.05 13.42 40.25
N ALA A 22 -8.95 14.46 39.41
CA ALA A 22 -8.99 14.44 37.95
C ALA A 22 -7.78 13.76 37.24
N GLY A 23 -6.95 13.03 37.98
CA GLY A 23 -5.81 12.26 37.47
C GLY A 23 -6.13 10.79 37.25
N ALA A 24 -6.66 10.10 38.26
CA ALA A 24 -6.96 8.66 38.18
C ALA A 24 -8.10 8.36 37.20
N LEU A 25 -9.14 9.18 37.19
CA LEU A 25 -10.26 9.04 36.24
C LEU A 25 -9.82 9.33 34.79
N ARG A 26 -8.82 10.19 34.59
CA ARG A 26 -8.26 10.52 33.26
C ARG A 26 -7.38 9.39 32.75
N SER A 27 -6.47 8.89 33.59
CA SER A 27 -5.65 7.72 33.28
C SER A 27 -6.50 6.48 33.04
N TYR A 28 -7.56 6.27 33.83
CA TYR A 28 -8.49 5.16 33.62
C TYR A 28 -9.34 5.34 32.35
N ARG A 29 -9.78 6.56 32.01
CA ARG A 29 -10.44 6.83 30.72
C ARG A 29 -9.51 6.69 29.53
N GLU A 30 -8.25 7.08 29.66
CA GLU A 30 -7.20 6.84 28.66
C GLU A 30 -6.94 5.34 28.51
N LEU A 31 -6.92 4.58 29.61
CA LEU A 31 -6.78 3.13 29.58
C LEU A 31 -8.00 2.47 28.93
N VAL A 32 -9.22 2.85 29.29
CA VAL A 32 -10.46 2.33 28.68
C VAL A 32 -10.58 2.76 27.20
N ALA A 33 -10.13 3.97 26.84
CA ALA A 33 -10.06 4.40 25.44
C ALA A 33 -8.97 3.66 24.66
N SER A 34 -7.86 3.29 25.31
CA SER A 34 -6.80 2.46 24.72
C SER A 34 -7.18 0.97 24.63
N GLN A 35 -8.08 0.52 25.51
CA GLN A 35 -8.63 -0.85 25.54
C GLN A 35 -9.97 -0.99 24.81
N ALA A 36 -10.55 0.11 24.31
CA ALA A 36 -11.48 0.05 23.21
C ALA A 36 -10.69 -0.45 22.00
N SER A 37 -10.49 -1.77 21.94
CA SER A 37 -10.04 -2.48 20.78
C SER A 37 -11.07 -2.14 19.69
N ARG A 38 -10.82 -1.06 18.96
CA ARG A 38 -11.45 -0.83 17.68
C ARG A 38 -11.01 -2.04 16.88
N GLY A 39 -11.88 -3.05 16.79
CA GLY A 39 -11.64 -4.21 15.96
C GLY A 39 -11.29 -3.67 14.59
N GLN A 40 -10.01 -3.73 14.23
CA GLN A 40 -9.58 -3.26 12.94
C GLN A 40 -10.07 -4.29 11.95
N ARG A 41 -10.99 -3.87 11.09
CA ARG A 41 -11.42 -4.67 9.97
C ARG A 41 -10.50 -4.38 8.81
N HIS A 42 -9.67 -5.35 8.46
CA HIS A 42 -8.83 -5.29 7.28
C HIS A 42 -9.60 -5.81 6.09
N GLU A 43 -9.78 -4.96 5.10
CA GLU A 43 -10.36 -5.33 3.81
C GLU A 43 -9.27 -5.28 2.74
N VAL A 44 -9.06 -6.40 2.06
CA VAL A 44 -8.06 -6.54 1.00
C VAL A 44 -8.77 -6.67 -0.33
N VAL A 45 -8.46 -5.76 -1.25
CA VAL A 45 -9.04 -5.74 -2.59
C VAL A 45 -7.94 -5.70 -3.62
N ILE A 46 -8.06 -6.57 -4.63
CA ILE A 46 -7.13 -6.63 -5.76
C ILE A 46 -7.85 -6.04 -6.98
N ALA A 47 -7.31 -4.94 -7.50
CA ALA A 47 -7.77 -4.35 -8.75
C ALA A 47 -6.84 -4.78 -9.89
N VAL A 48 -7.43 -5.32 -10.96
CA VAL A 48 -6.69 -5.75 -12.16
C VAL A 48 -7.00 -4.77 -13.28
N SER A 49 -5.94 -4.27 -13.92
CA SER A 49 -6.05 -3.35 -15.05
C SER A 49 -5.39 -3.95 -16.28
N VAL A 50 -6.14 -4.01 -17.38
CA VAL A 50 -5.67 -4.52 -18.66
C VAL A 50 -5.48 -3.39 -19.67
N SER A 51 -4.45 -3.49 -20.50
CA SER A 51 -4.26 -2.56 -21.61
C SER A 51 -5.22 -2.90 -22.74
N ALA A 52 -6.08 -1.94 -23.11
CA ALA A 52 -6.97 -2.04 -24.28
C ALA A 52 -6.19 -2.24 -25.61
N ARG A 53 -4.88 -1.97 -25.62
CA ARG A 53 -4.01 -2.13 -26.79
C ARG A 53 -3.30 -3.49 -26.84
N SER A 54 -3.53 -4.38 -25.86
CA SER A 54 -2.86 -5.67 -25.78
C SER A 54 -3.22 -6.57 -26.98
N LYS A 55 -2.36 -7.55 -27.27
CA LYS A 55 -2.65 -8.58 -28.30
C LYS A 55 -3.85 -9.44 -27.88
N ALA A 56 -3.99 -9.72 -26.59
CA ALA A 56 -5.10 -10.49 -26.03
C ALA A 56 -6.46 -9.82 -26.30
N VAL A 57 -6.56 -8.51 -26.05
CA VAL A 57 -7.78 -7.72 -26.35
C VAL A 57 -8.12 -7.75 -27.83
N ARG A 58 -7.12 -7.63 -28.71
CA ARG A 58 -7.33 -7.72 -30.16
C ARG A 58 -7.81 -9.12 -30.60
N ALA A 59 -7.21 -10.17 -30.04
CA ALA A 59 -7.63 -11.55 -30.31
C ALA A 59 -9.06 -11.85 -29.81
N ALA A 60 -9.51 -11.14 -28.76
CA ALA A 60 -10.87 -11.24 -28.22
C ALA A 60 -11.91 -10.36 -28.96
N GLY A 61 -11.61 -9.88 -30.16
CA GLY A 61 -12.53 -9.08 -30.98
C GLY A 61 -12.35 -7.56 -30.89
N ALA A 62 -11.33 -7.09 -30.16
CA ALA A 62 -11.00 -5.68 -29.96
C ALA A 62 -12.13 -4.84 -29.31
N GLY A 63 -11.85 -3.54 -29.14
CA GLY A 63 -12.78 -2.59 -28.52
C GLY A 63 -13.14 -2.93 -27.08
N GLU A 64 -14.29 -2.44 -26.64
CA GLU A 64 -14.79 -2.62 -25.28
C GLU A 64 -15.08 -4.09 -24.96
N ARG A 65 -15.72 -4.83 -25.88
CA ARG A 65 -16.01 -6.27 -25.70
C ARG A 65 -14.74 -7.08 -25.50
N GLY A 66 -13.73 -6.91 -26.36
CA GLY A 66 -12.45 -7.63 -26.20
C GLY A 66 -11.72 -7.25 -24.92
N THR A 67 -11.87 -5.98 -24.47
CA THR A 67 -11.31 -5.51 -23.19
C THR A 67 -11.99 -6.19 -22.01
N CYS A 68 -13.32 -6.26 -22.00
CA CYS A 68 -14.10 -6.95 -20.96
C CYS A 68 -13.77 -8.45 -20.91
N VAL A 69 -13.74 -9.13 -22.06
CA VAL A 69 -13.39 -10.55 -22.14
C VAL A 69 -11.98 -10.79 -21.60
N SER A 70 -11.02 -9.96 -21.97
CA SER A 70 -9.65 -10.07 -21.45
C SER A 70 -9.60 -9.81 -19.94
N LEU A 71 -10.34 -8.81 -19.43
CA LEU A 71 -10.36 -8.47 -18.02
C LEU A 71 -10.97 -9.60 -17.17
N ILE A 72 -12.11 -10.14 -17.59
CA ILE A 72 -12.77 -11.28 -16.91
C ILE A 72 -11.81 -12.47 -16.84
N ARG A 73 -11.16 -12.79 -17.97
CA ARG A 73 -10.18 -13.89 -18.03
C ARG A 73 -9.00 -13.66 -17.09
N GLU A 74 -8.49 -12.44 -16.96
CA GLU A 74 -7.41 -12.14 -16.02
C GLU A 74 -7.88 -12.20 -14.56
N LEU A 75 -9.10 -11.72 -14.26
CA LEU A 75 -9.69 -11.82 -12.93
C LEU A 75 -9.87 -13.29 -12.50
N ASP A 76 -10.39 -14.14 -13.38
CA ASP A 76 -10.57 -15.57 -13.11
C ASP A 76 -9.22 -16.28 -12.86
N GLN A 77 -8.20 -15.94 -13.65
CA GLN A 77 -6.84 -16.47 -13.45
C GLN A 77 -6.24 -16.04 -12.11
N VAL A 78 -6.39 -14.77 -11.74
CA VAL A 78 -5.91 -14.27 -10.43
C VAL A 78 -6.64 -14.96 -9.30
N ALA A 79 -7.97 -15.05 -9.36
CA ALA A 79 -8.78 -15.72 -8.36
C ALA A 79 -8.38 -17.19 -8.20
N ALA A 80 -8.22 -17.93 -9.31
CA ALA A 80 -7.81 -19.33 -9.28
C ALA A 80 -6.42 -19.51 -8.65
N ARG A 81 -5.45 -18.63 -8.95
CA ARG A 81 -4.11 -18.68 -8.36
C ARG A 81 -4.12 -18.42 -6.86
N LEU A 82 -4.92 -17.44 -6.41
CA LEU A 82 -5.09 -17.15 -4.99
C LEU A 82 -5.73 -18.33 -4.25
N MET A 83 -6.78 -18.92 -4.82
CA MET A 83 -7.42 -20.11 -4.24
C MET A 83 -6.48 -21.32 -4.22
N SER A 84 -5.61 -21.50 -5.23
CA SER A 84 -4.58 -22.55 -5.21
C SER A 84 -3.51 -22.35 -4.15
N ALA A 85 -3.35 -21.11 -3.68
CA ALA A 85 -2.50 -20.75 -2.55
C ALA A 85 -3.27 -20.75 -1.21
N GLU A 86 -4.43 -21.43 -1.16
CA GLU A 86 -5.29 -21.59 0.02
C GLU A 86 -5.88 -20.27 0.55
N LEU A 87 -5.93 -19.22 -0.28
CA LEU A 87 -6.58 -17.96 0.07
C LEU A 87 -8.06 -17.98 -0.33
N SER A 88 -8.93 -17.54 0.59
CA SER A 88 -10.36 -17.37 0.31
C SER A 88 -10.61 -16.16 -0.58
N VAL A 89 -11.26 -16.35 -1.73
CA VAL A 89 -11.63 -15.26 -2.65
C VAL A 89 -13.16 -15.14 -2.69
N ALA A 90 -13.68 -13.98 -2.27
CA ALA A 90 -15.13 -13.73 -2.26
C ALA A 90 -15.74 -13.61 -3.68
N GLY A 91 -14.90 -13.35 -4.69
CA GLY A 91 -15.30 -13.16 -6.08
C GLY A 91 -15.14 -11.71 -6.55
N ALA A 92 -15.48 -11.46 -7.81
CA ALA A 92 -15.42 -10.13 -8.40
C ALA A 92 -16.52 -9.22 -7.80
N LEU A 93 -16.16 -7.98 -7.45
CA LEU A 93 -17.10 -7.01 -6.91
C LEU A 93 -18.04 -6.52 -8.02
N GLY A 94 -19.35 -6.66 -7.81
CA GLY A 94 -20.36 -6.03 -8.65
C GLY A 94 -20.40 -4.50 -8.49
N PRO A 95 -21.09 -3.76 -9.37
CA PRO A 95 -21.10 -2.29 -9.35
C PRO A 95 -21.55 -1.67 -8.02
N ALA A 96 -22.52 -2.29 -7.34
CA ALA A 96 -23.00 -1.82 -6.03
C ALA A 96 -21.96 -1.99 -4.92
N ALA A 97 -21.29 -3.14 -4.88
CA ALA A 97 -20.23 -3.41 -3.92
C ALA A 97 -19.00 -2.51 -4.16
N LEU A 98 -18.61 -2.32 -5.42
CA LEU A 98 -17.53 -1.40 -5.78
C LEU A 98 -17.86 0.06 -5.39
N ARG A 99 -19.10 0.50 -5.63
CA ARG A 99 -19.56 1.81 -5.16
C ARG A 99 -19.45 1.91 -3.64
N GLY A 100 -19.97 0.91 -2.91
CA GLY A 100 -19.88 0.87 -1.46
C GLY A 100 -18.45 0.95 -0.94
N LEU A 101 -17.51 0.27 -1.61
CA LEU A 101 -16.09 0.27 -1.26
C LEU A 101 -15.41 1.63 -1.51
N VAL A 102 -15.70 2.28 -2.63
CA VAL A 102 -15.12 3.59 -2.96
C VAL A 102 -15.77 4.70 -2.12
N HIS A 103 -17.05 4.56 -1.77
CA HIS A 103 -17.88 5.59 -1.14
C HIS A 103 -18.10 5.38 0.36
N GLY A 104 -17.57 4.30 0.96
CA GLY A 104 -17.79 3.97 2.37
C GLY A 104 -19.24 3.65 2.73
N GLY A 105 -20.00 3.06 1.80
CA GLY A 105 -21.41 2.68 2.01
C GLY A 105 -22.45 3.79 1.82
N GLY A 106 -22.02 5.02 1.51
CA GLY A 106 -22.90 6.17 1.27
C GLY A 106 -22.96 6.63 -0.21
N SER A 107 -23.47 7.84 -0.44
CA SER A 107 -23.55 8.47 -1.77
C SER A 107 -22.19 8.82 -2.39
N GLY A 108 -21.10 8.69 -1.63
CA GLY A 108 -19.77 9.17 -1.99
C GLY A 108 -19.50 10.55 -1.39
N PRO A 109 -18.30 11.11 -1.60
CA PRO A 109 -17.92 12.40 -1.04
C PRO A 109 -18.86 13.49 -1.55
N VAL A 110 -19.39 14.31 -0.63
CA VAL A 110 -20.30 15.43 -0.97
C VAL A 110 -19.51 16.72 -1.18
N ALA A 111 -18.48 16.95 -0.37
CA ALA A 111 -17.60 18.10 -0.46
C ALA A 111 -16.13 17.68 -0.34
N THR A 112 -15.26 18.31 -1.13
CA THR A 112 -13.83 18.03 -1.10
C THR A 112 -13.02 19.33 -1.14
N GLU A 113 -11.92 19.39 -0.38
CA GLU A 113 -11.04 20.56 -0.32
C GLU A 113 -9.57 20.12 -0.28
N THR A 114 -8.80 20.49 -1.30
CA THR A 114 -7.37 20.17 -1.39
C THR A 114 -6.54 21.24 -0.68
N HIS A 115 -5.77 20.82 0.32
CA HIS A 115 -4.78 21.64 0.99
C HIS A 115 -3.37 21.22 0.55
N TRP A 116 -2.37 22.01 0.91
CA TRP A 116 -0.98 21.72 0.53
C TRP A 116 -0.47 20.41 1.14
N ASP A 117 -0.85 20.09 2.37
CA ASP A 117 -0.37 18.93 3.13
C ASP A 117 -1.45 17.89 3.43
N SER A 118 -2.70 18.19 3.10
CA SER A 118 -3.86 17.38 3.45
C SER A 118 -4.98 17.50 2.41
N TYR A 119 -5.94 16.59 2.47
CA TYR A 119 -7.13 16.57 1.65
C TYR A 119 -8.34 16.39 2.57
N ARG A 120 -9.29 17.32 2.53
CA ARG A 120 -10.53 17.21 3.31
C ARG A 120 -11.61 16.61 2.44
N VAL A 121 -12.27 15.58 2.96
CA VAL A 121 -13.45 14.97 2.37
C VAL A 121 -14.54 15.00 3.42
N ASP A 122 -15.61 15.74 3.16
CA ASP A 122 -16.70 15.96 4.11
C ASP A 122 -16.18 16.43 5.49
N ASP A 123 -16.38 15.63 6.54
CA ASP A 123 -15.93 15.87 7.93
C ASP A 123 -14.55 15.27 8.25
N ARG A 124 -13.86 14.68 7.27
CA ARG A 124 -12.60 13.94 7.48
C ARG A 124 -11.41 14.60 6.81
N TRP A 125 -10.28 14.51 7.49
CA TRP A 125 -8.99 14.96 7.01
C TRP A 125 -8.14 13.76 6.61
N HIS A 126 -7.48 13.87 5.47
CA HIS A 126 -6.62 12.84 4.92
C HIS A 126 -5.24 13.38 4.61
N ALA A 127 -4.22 12.54 4.78
CA ALA A 127 -2.88 12.79 4.27
C ALA A 127 -2.39 11.55 3.53
N THR A 128 -1.96 11.73 2.29
CA THR A 128 -1.38 10.67 1.47
C THR A 128 0.13 10.81 1.42
N LEU A 129 0.80 9.70 1.73
CA LEU A 129 2.24 9.51 1.65
C LEU A 129 2.57 8.52 0.54
N TRP A 130 3.74 8.65 -0.08
CA TRP A 130 4.29 7.67 -1.01
C TRP A 130 5.48 6.95 -0.37
N VAL A 131 5.65 5.67 -0.72
CA VAL A 131 6.83 4.89 -0.35
C VAL A 131 7.98 5.34 -1.25
N SER A 132 8.87 6.14 -0.69
CA SER A 132 10.03 6.70 -1.36
C SER A 132 11.23 5.76 -1.38
N GLU A 133 11.33 4.88 -0.39
CA GLU A 133 12.36 3.87 -0.32
C GLU A 133 11.76 2.54 0.13
N TRP A 134 12.12 1.48 -0.60
CA TRP A 134 11.78 0.08 -0.30
C TRP A 134 12.95 -0.61 0.40
N PRO A 135 12.73 -1.76 1.08
CA PRO A 135 13.80 -2.45 1.79
C PRO A 135 14.94 -2.82 0.84
N ARG A 136 16.17 -2.40 1.17
CA ARG A 136 17.38 -2.72 0.38
C ARG A 136 18.04 -4.03 0.78
N VAL A 137 17.42 -4.76 1.70
CA VAL A 137 17.89 -6.05 2.21
C VAL A 137 16.79 -7.09 2.03
N PRO A 138 17.12 -8.38 1.96
CA PRO A 138 16.11 -9.43 1.99
C PRO A 138 15.21 -9.29 3.22
N VAL A 139 13.90 -9.36 3.01
CA VAL A 139 12.88 -9.29 4.06
C VAL A 139 11.96 -10.50 3.95
N GLY A 140 11.41 -10.93 5.09
CA GLY A 140 10.40 -11.98 5.13
C GLY A 140 9.07 -11.54 4.52
N PRO A 141 8.15 -12.48 4.24
CA PRO A 141 6.83 -12.16 3.65
C PRO A 141 5.95 -11.28 4.56
N ASP A 142 6.25 -11.22 5.84
CA ASP A 142 5.54 -10.50 6.90
C ASP A 142 6.09 -9.10 7.19
N PHE A 143 7.07 -8.61 6.41
CA PHE A 143 7.76 -7.34 6.71
C PHE A 143 6.83 -6.10 6.79
N LEU A 144 5.66 -6.17 6.16
CA LEU A 144 4.64 -5.12 6.21
C LEU A 144 3.72 -5.22 7.44
N ALA A 145 3.83 -6.26 8.27
CA ALA A 145 2.97 -6.45 9.44
C ALA A 145 2.95 -5.24 10.40
N PRO A 146 4.09 -4.56 10.70
CA PRO A 146 4.05 -3.35 11.51
C PRO A 146 3.15 -2.26 10.92
N LEU A 147 3.29 -1.98 9.62
CA LEU A 147 2.46 -0.99 8.93
C LEU A 147 1.01 -1.44 8.78
N LEU A 148 0.74 -2.73 8.53
CA LEU A 148 -0.61 -3.21 8.19
C LEU A 148 -1.43 -3.65 9.40
N LEU A 149 -0.81 -4.11 10.49
CA LEU A 149 -1.52 -4.74 11.60
C LEU A 149 -1.28 -4.04 12.95
N GLU A 150 -0.14 -3.38 13.14
CA GLU A 150 0.30 -2.85 14.45
C GLU A 150 0.09 -1.34 14.62
N THR A 151 -0.86 -0.78 13.88
CA THR A 151 -1.13 0.66 13.85
C THR A 151 -2.59 0.88 14.20
N THR A 152 -2.88 1.86 15.05
CA THR A 152 -4.23 2.28 15.45
C THR A 152 -4.87 3.30 14.50
N ALA A 153 -4.05 3.94 13.67
CA ALA A 153 -4.49 4.89 12.66
C ALA A 153 -5.40 4.27 11.60
N VAL A 154 -6.49 4.98 11.25
CA VAL A 154 -7.32 4.62 10.09
C VAL A 154 -6.52 4.93 8.82
N ARG A 155 -6.20 3.90 8.06
CA ARG A 155 -5.34 4.02 6.89
C ARG A 155 -5.73 3.07 5.77
N ARG A 156 -5.35 3.44 4.57
CA ARG A 156 -5.42 2.59 3.37
C ARG A 156 -4.04 2.53 2.76
N VAL A 157 -3.61 1.33 2.39
CA VAL A 157 -2.34 1.10 1.69
C VAL A 157 -2.67 0.62 0.29
N GLY A 158 -2.29 1.41 -0.72
CA GLY A 158 -2.39 1.03 -2.12
C GLY A 158 -1.02 0.64 -2.63
N VAL A 159 -0.88 -0.58 -3.16
CA VAL A 159 0.34 -1.03 -3.85
C VAL A 159 -0.01 -1.31 -5.30
N VAL A 160 0.66 -0.61 -6.21
CA VAL A 160 0.57 -0.83 -7.65
C VAL A 160 1.75 -1.69 -8.06
N MET A 161 1.44 -2.86 -8.64
CA MET A 161 2.42 -3.80 -9.18
C MET A 161 2.24 -3.88 -10.70
N ALA A 162 3.22 -3.38 -11.46
CA ALA A 162 3.20 -3.46 -12.91
C ALA A 162 4.24 -4.48 -13.39
N PRO A 163 3.84 -5.57 -14.06
CA PRO A 163 4.78 -6.55 -14.58
C PRO A 163 5.64 -5.94 -15.69
N VAL A 164 6.94 -6.22 -15.65
CA VAL A 164 7.89 -5.86 -16.72
C VAL A 164 7.90 -6.99 -17.74
N PRO A 165 7.73 -6.72 -19.05
CA PRO A 165 7.83 -7.76 -20.07
C PRO A 165 9.21 -8.46 -20.01
N PRO A 166 9.27 -9.80 -20.05
CA PRO A 166 10.54 -10.54 -19.89
C PRO A 166 11.66 -10.06 -20.81
N ALA A 167 11.37 -9.83 -22.09
CA ALA A 167 12.35 -9.32 -23.05
C ALA A 167 12.91 -7.93 -22.67
N LYS A 168 12.11 -7.07 -22.01
CA LYS A 168 12.55 -5.77 -21.52
C LYS A 168 13.41 -5.93 -20.27
N ALA A 169 13.04 -6.84 -19.36
CA ALA A 169 13.79 -7.15 -18.15
C ALA A 169 15.19 -7.71 -18.48
N THR A 170 15.27 -8.73 -19.35
CA THR A 170 16.54 -9.32 -19.80
C THR A 170 17.45 -8.27 -20.42
N LYS A 171 16.93 -7.47 -21.36
CA LYS A 171 17.71 -6.40 -21.99
C LYS A 171 18.21 -5.36 -20.97
N ALA A 172 17.38 -5.00 -19.98
CA ALA A 172 17.78 -4.05 -18.95
C ALA A 172 18.93 -4.59 -18.08
N VAL A 173 18.90 -5.89 -17.73
CA VAL A 173 19.98 -6.55 -17.00
C VAL A 173 21.27 -6.65 -17.82
N GLU A 174 21.18 -7.04 -19.09
CA GLU A 174 22.32 -7.09 -20.01
C GLU A 174 22.99 -5.72 -20.16
N MET A 175 22.19 -4.66 -20.32
CA MET A 175 22.69 -3.29 -20.39
C MET A 175 23.34 -2.85 -19.07
N ALA A 176 22.74 -3.17 -17.92
CA ALA A 176 23.30 -2.85 -16.61
C ALA A 176 24.63 -3.57 -16.36
N ARG A 177 24.72 -4.86 -16.73
CA ARG A 177 25.94 -5.65 -16.65
C ARG A 177 27.05 -5.08 -17.52
N THR A 178 26.72 -4.76 -18.79
CA THR A 178 27.67 -4.15 -19.73
C THR A 178 28.20 -2.82 -19.19
N HIS A 179 27.30 -1.94 -18.74
CA HIS A 179 27.68 -0.65 -18.16
C HIS A 179 28.57 -0.81 -16.92
N PHE A 180 28.22 -1.75 -16.02
CA PHE A 180 29.03 -2.04 -14.83
C PHE A 180 30.44 -2.50 -15.20
N LEU A 181 30.58 -3.46 -16.13
CA LEU A 181 31.88 -3.99 -16.55
C LEU A 181 32.74 -2.92 -17.24
N SER A 182 32.15 -2.10 -18.12
CA SER A 182 32.86 -1.01 -18.78
C SER A 182 33.34 0.05 -17.79
N ASP A 183 32.50 0.44 -16.82
CA ASP A 183 32.89 1.40 -15.79
C ASP A 183 33.96 0.81 -14.86
N GLU A 184 33.87 -0.47 -14.50
CA GLU A 184 34.89 -1.14 -13.67
C GLU A 184 36.24 -1.24 -14.39
N GLU A 185 36.26 -1.49 -15.71
CA GLU A 185 37.49 -1.49 -16.51
C GLU A 185 38.15 -0.11 -16.54
N LEU A 186 37.37 0.95 -16.77
CA LEU A 186 37.88 2.34 -16.74
C LEU A 186 38.45 2.70 -15.37
N ARG A 187 37.77 2.29 -14.30
CA ARG A 187 38.20 2.53 -12.92
C ARG A 187 39.48 1.77 -12.58
N ALA A 188 39.56 0.51 -12.98
CA ALA A 188 40.76 -0.31 -12.80
C ALA A 188 41.96 0.33 -13.52
N ARG A 189 41.77 0.80 -14.76
CA ARG A 189 42.81 1.53 -15.51
C ARG A 189 43.23 2.84 -14.84
N ALA A 190 42.31 3.52 -14.17
CA ALA A 190 42.57 4.73 -13.40
C ALA A 190 43.13 4.45 -11.98
N GLY A 191 43.34 3.18 -11.60
CA GLY A 191 43.92 2.80 -10.32
C GLY A 191 42.98 2.90 -9.12
N PHE A 192 41.67 2.97 -9.34
CA PHE A 192 40.70 2.97 -8.25
C PHE A 192 40.53 1.56 -7.67
N LEU A 193 40.45 1.47 -6.35
CA LEU A 193 40.16 0.22 -5.65
C LEU A 193 38.66 -0.13 -5.72
N ALA A 194 38.37 -1.44 -5.72
CA ALA A 194 37.02 -1.96 -5.59
C ALA A 194 36.43 -1.59 -4.21
N THR A 195 35.16 -1.18 -4.18
CA THR A 195 34.47 -0.79 -2.94
C THR A 195 33.40 -1.81 -2.59
N ALA A 196 33.10 -1.98 -1.30
CA ALA A 196 32.00 -2.86 -0.87
C ALA A 196 30.64 -2.49 -1.50
N ARG A 197 30.43 -1.20 -1.81
CA ARG A 197 29.24 -0.74 -2.54
C ARG A 197 29.18 -1.32 -3.96
N ARG A 198 30.29 -1.29 -4.69
CA ARG A 198 30.40 -1.83 -6.06
C ARG A 198 30.23 -3.35 -6.07
N GLN A 199 30.81 -4.04 -5.09
CA GLN A 199 30.65 -5.47 -4.94
C GLN A 199 29.16 -5.85 -4.79
N ARG A 200 28.42 -5.15 -3.91
CA ARG A 200 26.98 -5.38 -3.73
C ARG A 200 26.16 -5.05 -4.99
N GLU A 201 26.55 -4.01 -5.73
CA GLU A 201 25.91 -3.66 -7.00
C GLU A 201 26.08 -4.78 -8.03
N HIS A 202 27.30 -5.32 -8.16
CA HIS A 202 27.58 -6.47 -9.01
C HIS A 202 26.77 -7.71 -8.60
N GLU A 203 26.77 -8.05 -7.31
CA GLU A 203 25.98 -9.16 -6.77
C GLU A 203 24.48 -8.97 -7.03
N GLY A 204 23.98 -7.73 -6.99
CA GLY A 204 22.60 -7.40 -7.33
C GLY A 204 22.27 -7.65 -8.80
N ILE A 205 23.18 -7.29 -9.72
CA ILE A 205 23.04 -7.55 -11.16
C ILE A 205 23.03 -9.06 -11.42
N VAL A 206 24.00 -9.79 -10.86
CA VAL A 206 24.12 -11.26 -11.03
C VAL A 206 22.89 -11.98 -10.47
N ARG A 207 22.39 -11.55 -9.31
CA ARG A 207 21.15 -12.11 -8.73
C ARG A 207 19.96 -11.87 -9.66
N ARG A 208 19.78 -10.64 -10.16
CA ARG A 208 18.68 -10.32 -11.07
C ARG A 208 18.77 -11.12 -12.38
N GLU A 209 19.97 -11.31 -12.92
CA GLU A 209 20.21 -12.16 -14.10
C GLU A 209 19.79 -13.61 -13.84
N ARG A 210 20.19 -14.17 -12.69
CA ARG A 210 19.80 -15.51 -12.27
C ARG A 210 18.28 -15.65 -12.09
N ASP A 211 17.66 -14.71 -11.38
CA ASP A 211 16.22 -14.78 -11.10
C ASP A 211 15.41 -14.78 -12.41
N LEU A 212 15.80 -13.97 -13.40
CA LEU A 212 15.17 -13.97 -14.72
C LEU A 212 15.42 -15.28 -15.48
N ALA A 213 16.61 -15.86 -15.38
CA ALA A 213 16.94 -17.15 -16.00
C ALA A 213 16.14 -18.32 -15.38
N ASP A 214 15.88 -18.27 -14.07
CA ASP A 214 15.05 -19.22 -13.33
C ASP A 214 13.54 -19.03 -13.61
N GLY A 215 13.18 -18.04 -14.45
CA GLY A 215 11.81 -17.79 -14.91
C GLY A 215 11.00 -16.88 -13.99
N HIS A 216 11.63 -16.24 -13.00
CA HIS A 216 10.96 -15.24 -12.16
C HIS A 216 10.61 -13.98 -12.98
N LEU A 217 9.47 -13.38 -12.65
CA LEU A 217 8.99 -12.16 -13.30
C LEU A 217 9.44 -10.93 -12.52
N GLU A 218 9.91 -9.92 -13.24
CA GLU A 218 10.22 -8.61 -12.67
C GLU A 218 8.97 -7.73 -12.63
N TYR A 219 8.79 -7.00 -11.52
CA TYR A 219 7.70 -6.06 -11.32
C TYR A 219 8.24 -4.69 -10.92
N GLN A 220 7.57 -3.64 -11.41
CA GLN A 220 7.73 -2.30 -10.90
C GLN A 220 6.67 -2.05 -9.83
N TYR A 221 7.11 -1.47 -8.72
CA TYR A 221 6.27 -1.21 -7.55
C TYR A 221 6.16 0.29 -7.30
N SER A 222 4.96 0.74 -6.96
CA SER A 222 4.71 2.03 -6.33
C SER A 222 3.69 1.81 -5.23
N ALA A 223 3.88 2.44 -4.08
CA ALA A 223 2.97 2.30 -2.96
C ALA A 223 2.66 3.63 -2.31
N TYR A 224 1.42 3.75 -1.84
CA TYR A 224 0.87 4.94 -1.24
C TYR A 224 0.13 4.56 0.03
N VAL A 225 0.20 5.43 1.04
CA VAL A 225 -0.49 5.26 2.32
C VAL A 225 -1.33 6.50 2.56
N THR A 226 -2.66 6.34 2.60
CA THR A 226 -3.58 7.42 2.95
C THR A 226 -4.03 7.22 4.39
N VAL A 227 -3.67 8.17 5.25
CA VAL A 227 -4.07 8.23 6.66
C VAL A 227 -5.29 9.15 6.79
N SER A 228 -6.25 8.80 7.65
CA SER A 228 -7.50 9.53 7.82
C SER A 228 -7.79 9.81 9.29
N ALA A 229 -8.27 11.01 9.61
CA ALA A 229 -8.59 11.43 10.96
C ALA A 229 -9.77 12.44 10.99
N PRO A 230 -10.47 12.60 12.14
CA PRO A 230 -11.54 13.59 12.28
C PRO A 230 -11.04 15.05 12.29
N GLY A 231 -9.77 15.28 12.61
CA GLY A 231 -9.19 16.62 12.73
C GLY A 231 -7.73 16.65 12.30
N ARG A 232 -7.20 17.86 12.12
CA ARG A 232 -5.82 18.07 11.64
C ARG A 232 -4.77 17.64 12.67
N ALA A 233 -5.00 17.91 13.95
CA ALA A 233 -4.07 17.53 15.01
C ALA A 233 -3.98 15.99 15.14
N GLU A 234 -5.14 15.33 15.10
CA GLU A 234 -5.25 13.88 15.09
C GLU A 234 -4.64 13.27 13.82
N LEU A 235 -4.77 13.96 12.68
CA LEU A 235 -4.14 13.53 11.43
C LEU A 235 -2.61 13.54 11.54
N GLU A 236 -2.01 14.57 12.11
CA GLU A 236 -0.55 14.63 12.28
C GLU A 236 -0.04 13.55 13.23
N ALA A 237 -0.75 13.29 14.33
CA ALA A 237 -0.42 12.20 15.24
C ALA A 237 -0.51 10.82 14.54
N ALA A 238 -1.58 10.59 13.79
CA ALA A 238 -1.77 9.34 13.03
C ALA A 238 -0.73 9.16 11.92
N VAL A 239 -0.28 10.25 11.28
CA VAL A 239 0.77 10.21 10.26
C VAL A 239 2.13 9.90 10.88
N ALA A 240 2.42 10.42 12.08
CA ALA A 240 3.63 10.09 12.81
C ALA A 240 3.66 8.58 13.17
N GLU A 241 2.56 8.06 13.71
CA GLU A 241 2.39 6.63 14.03
C GLU A 241 2.63 5.74 12.79
N VAL A 242 2.00 6.08 11.66
CA VAL A 242 2.13 5.33 10.41
C VAL A 242 3.55 5.40 9.83
N SER A 243 4.21 6.56 9.94
CA SER A 243 5.61 6.73 9.52
C SER A 243 6.57 5.90 10.37
N GLU A 244 6.33 5.81 11.68
CA GLU A 244 7.12 4.96 12.58
C GLU A 244 6.94 3.47 12.24
N ALA A 245 5.69 3.03 12.05
CA ALA A 245 5.38 1.66 11.67
C ALA A 245 6.00 1.29 10.31
N ALA A 246 5.94 2.20 9.33
CA ALA A 246 6.60 2.03 8.04
C ALA A 246 8.13 1.92 8.19
N SER A 247 8.73 2.68 9.10
CA SER A 247 10.17 2.60 9.40
C SER A 247 10.55 1.23 9.97
N ARG A 248 9.71 0.65 10.85
CA ARG A 248 9.89 -0.75 11.33
C ARG A 248 9.76 -1.77 10.19
N SER A 249 8.93 -1.48 9.20
CA SER A 249 8.83 -2.22 7.94
C SER A 249 9.95 -1.89 6.93
N ARG A 250 10.97 -1.11 7.31
CA ARG A 250 12.10 -0.69 6.44
C ARG A 250 11.65 0.09 5.20
N LEU A 251 10.56 0.85 5.32
CA LEU A 251 10.05 1.76 4.31
C LEU A 251 10.32 3.21 4.70
N GLU A 252 10.64 4.05 3.72
CA GLU A 252 10.66 5.51 3.92
C GLU A 252 9.40 6.12 3.30
N LEU A 253 8.51 6.67 4.13
CA LEU A 253 7.33 7.39 3.68
C LEU A 253 7.63 8.88 3.53
N ARG A 254 7.12 9.48 2.45
CA ARG A 254 7.15 10.93 2.23
C ARG A 254 5.76 11.44 1.91
N ARG A 255 5.34 12.53 2.55
CA ARG A 255 4.06 13.17 2.25
C ARG A 255 4.08 13.82 0.86
N LEU A 256 3.04 13.62 0.06
CA LEU A 256 2.90 14.18 -1.28
C LEU A 256 2.31 15.61 -1.23
N TYR A 257 3.13 16.57 -0.81
CA TYR A 257 2.68 17.97 -0.74
C TYR A 257 2.22 18.50 -2.11
N GLY A 258 1.12 19.27 -2.10
CA GLY A 258 0.53 19.89 -3.29
C GLY A 258 -0.20 18.94 -4.25
N GLN A 259 -0.25 17.63 -3.95
CA GLN A 259 -0.84 16.61 -4.82
C GLN A 259 -1.79 15.66 -4.07
N GLN A 260 -2.35 16.11 -2.95
CA GLN A 260 -3.06 15.26 -2.00
C GLN A 260 -4.34 14.64 -2.58
N ASP A 261 -5.07 15.35 -3.42
CA ASP A 261 -6.26 14.86 -4.12
C ASP A 261 -5.93 13.74 -5.12
N VAL A 262 -4.92 13.94 -5.97
CA VAL A 262 -4.46 12.94 -6.93
C VAL A 262 -3.88 11.74 -6.19
N ALA A 263 -3.08 11.96 -5.17
CA ALA A 263 -2.46 10.92 -4.36
C ALA A 263 -3.50 10.06 -3.64
N PHE A 264 -4.53 10.68 -3.05
CA PHE A 264 -5.63 9.98 -2.36
C PHE A 264 -6.24 8.88 -3.23
N THR A 265 -6.44 9.18 -4.53
CA THR A 265 -6.99 8.21 -5.48
C THR A 265 -6.10 7.01 -5.78
N MET A 266 -4.79 7.07 -5.50
CA MET A 266 -3.87 5.93 -5.68
C MET A 266 -4.06 4.84 -4.62
N THR A 267 -4.76 5.16 -3.53
CA THR A 267 -5.16 4.19 -2.50
C THR A 267 -6.59 3.68 -2.66
N LEU A 268 -7.31 4.16 -3.69
CA LEU A 268 -8.63 3.64 -4.03
C LEU A 268 -8.51 2.40 -4.93
N PRO A 269 -9.41 1.42 -4.79
CA PRO A 269 -9.39 0.16 -5.55
C PRO A 269 -9.96 0.33 -6.97
N ILE A 270 -9.51 1.37 -7.68
CA ILE A 270 -9.98 1.75 -9.02
C ILE A 270 -8.96 1.39 -10.12
N GLY A 271 -7.99 0.53 -9.81
CA GLY A 271 -7.05 -0.02 -10.79
C GLY A 271 -6.14 1.02 -11.44
N ARG A 272 -5.71 2.06 -10.69
CA ARG A 272 -4.75 3.02 -11.24
C ARG A 272 -3.40 2.31 -11.47
N GLY A 273 -2.92 2.35 -12.71
CA GLY A 273 -1.59 1.85 -13.05
C GLY A 273 -0.48 2.79 -12.58
N LEU A 274 0.77 2.38 -12.81
CA LEU A 274 1.92 3.27 -12.62
C LEU A 274 1.79 4.46 -13.56
N ARG A 275 1.97 5.67 -13.03
CA ARG A 275 2.05 6.92 -13.79
C ARG A 275 3.49 7.39 -13.86
#